data_AF-A0AAN8GBP0-F1
#
_entry.id   AF-A0AAN8GBP0-F1
#
_cell.length_a   1.000
_cell.length_b   1.000
_cell.length_c   1.000
_cell.angle_alpha   90.00
_cell.angle_beta   90.00
_cell.angle_gamma   90.00
#
_symmetry.space_group_name_H-M   'P 1'
#
loop_
_entity.id
_entity.type
_entity.pdbx_description
1 polymer ?
#
loop_
_entity_poly.entity_id
_entity_poly.type
_entity_poly.pdbx_seq_one_letter_code
_entity_poly.pdbx_strand_id
1 'polypeptide(L)'
;MNSPLSVSLAAIGIQMTLDVLESKFWAIAAQPNDTDCSDVDGVCPLRCDSVDIACYMIDNNGFVIISKQRNDAGRFFGEIDGSVMTTLIRMGMFKRVSLFDYQAMCKMNSHSVSSARPLLSPFYGLASALKWFLSNFLLFLLEFNFCGFWHTEHFVDAKASFSVSSAHKKRGDILQPCDTEYPSFVYEPSVKETNSIIKCGRCQKMFVVQQIPDSNLLMLVVQADCDCSKQYPPITMEPKEVKYIL
;
A
#
# COMPACT_ATOMS: atom_id res chain seq x y z
N MET A 1 -12.38 -32.70 -30.90
CA MET A 1 -11.56 -33.47 -29.94
C MET A 1 -11.68 -32.77 -28.61
N ASN A 2 -12.46 -33.31 -27.68
CA ASN A 2 -12.61 -32.76 -26.34
C ASN A 2 -11.37 -33.15 -25.53
N SER A 3 -10.61 -32.17 -25.07
CA SER A 3 -9.56 -32.37 -24.07
C SER A 3 -10.21 -32.98 -22.80
N PRO A 4 -9.67 -34.06 -22.22
CA PRO A 4 -10.22 -34.60 -20.98
C PRO A 4 -10.09 -33.57 -19.87
N LEU A 5 -11.15 -33.37 -19.09
CA LEU A 5 -11.13 -32.55 -17.88
C LEU A 5 -10.16 -33.18 -16.88
N SER A 6 -8.98 -32.58 -16.73
CA SER A 6 -8.07 -32.88 -15.63
C SER A 6 -8.65 -32.27 -14.35
N VAL A 7 -9.15 -33.11 -13.44
CA VAL A 7 -9.63 -32.68 -12.13
C VAL A 7 -8.49 -32.77 -11.12
N SER A 8 -8.08 -31.64 -10.54
CA SER A 8 -7.14 -31.60 -9.42
C SER A 8 -7.88 -31.94 -8.11
N LEU A 9 -7.55 -33.09 -7.50
CA LEU A 9 -8.23 -33.60 -6.31
C LEU A 9 -7.57 -33.15 -4.99
N ALA A 10 -6.28 -32.85 -5.01
CA ALA A 10 -5.50 -32.45 -3.84
C ALA A 10 -4.31 -31.58 -4.24
N ALA A 11 -3.91 -30.69 -3.32
CA ALA A 11 -2.66 -29.95 -3.41
C ALA A 11 -1.71 -30.46 -2.31
N ILE A 12 -0.48 -30.80 -2.69
CA ILE A 12 0.59 -31.19 -1.75
C ILE A 12 1.54 -30.00 -1.65
N GLY A 13 1.83 -29.55 -0.43
CA GLY A 13 2.75 -28.46 -0.15
C GLY A 13 3.80 -28.87 0.87
N ILE A 14 4.99 -28.30 0.77
CA ILE A 14 6.08 -28.47 1.74
C ILE A 14 6.39 -27.10 2.33
N GLN A 15 6.47 -27.01 3.65
CA GLN A 15 6.99 -25.83 4.34
C GLN A 15 8.43 -26.07 4.74
N MET A 16 9.34 -25.24 4.24
CA MET A 16 10.77 -25.29 4.56
C MET A 16 11.16 -24.03 5.34
N THR A 17 12.16 -24.14 6.21
CA THR A 17 12.72 -22.96 6.90
C THR A 17 13.63 -22.17 5.96
N LEU A 18 13.60 -20.84 6.09
CA LEU A 18 14.40 -19.95 5.25
C LEU A 18 15.90 -20.26 5.37
N ASP A 19 16.40 -20.54 6.57
CA ASP A 19 17.82 -20.86 6.80
C ASP A 19 18.30 -22.09 6.02
N VAL A 20 17.46 -23.14 5.95
CA VAL A 20 17.79 -24.36 5.21
C VAL A 20 17.82 -24.08 3.71
N LEU A 21 16.86 -23.30 3.21
CA LEU A 21 16.81 -22.92 1.80
C LEU A 21 17.98 -22.02 1.41
N GLU A 22 18.29 -21.00 2.21
CA GLU A 22 19.44 -20.11 2.06
C GLU A 22 20.75 -20.91 2.03
N SER A 23 20.98 -21.79 3.00
CA SER A 23 22.21 -22.59 3.07
C SER A 23 22.43 -23.46 1.83
N LYS A 24 21.35 -24.04 1.27
CA LYS A 24 21.41 -24.82 0.04
C LYS A 24 21.64 -23.92 -1.18
N PHE A 25 20.97 -22.78 -1.24
CA PHE A 25 21.14 -21.82 -2.33
C PHE A 25 22.57 -21.29 -2.39
N TRP A 26 23.14 -20.85 -1.27
CA TRP A 26 24.51 -20.33 -1.21
C TRP A 26 25.57 -21.38 -1.54
N ALA A 27 25.33 -22.64 -1.18
CA ALA A 27 26.21 -23.75 -1.56
C ALA A 27 26.21 -24.02 -3.07
N ILE A 28 25.09 -23.78 -3.75
CA ILE A 28 24.96 -23.98 -5.21
C ILE A 28 25.44 -22.74 -5.98
N ALA A 29 25.17 -21.55 -5.45
CA ALA A 29 25.48 -20.27 -6.08
C ALA A 29 26.93 -19.78 -5.84
N ALA A 30 27.85 -20.69 -5.51
CA ALA A 30 29.25 -20.41 -5.33
C ALA A 30 30.09 -21.27 -6.26
N GLN A 31 30.79 -20.64 -7.21
CA GLN A 31 31.75 -21.35 -8.04
C GLN A 31 32.97 -21.81 -7.20
N PRO A 32 33.52 -23.01 -7.47
CA PRO A 32 34.75 -23.48 -6.86
C PRO A 32 35.92 -22.52 -7.13
N ASN A 33 36.89 -22.46 -6.21
CA ASN A 33 38.07 -21.62 -6.41
C ASN A 33 39.02 -22.14 -7.51
N ASP A 34 38.83 -23.38 -7.96
CA ASP A 34 39.62 -24.04 -9.01
C ASP A 34 38.98 -23.88 -10.40
N THR A 35 37.99 -22.99 -10.55
CA THR A 35 37.43 -22.68 -11.87
C THR A 35 38.46 -21.93 -12.71
N ASP A 36 38.68 -22.42 -13.92
CA ASP A 36 39.52 -21.75 -14.90
C ASP A 36 38.84 -20.45 -15.36
N CYS A 37 39.39 -19.32 -14.90
CA CYS A 37 38.92 -17.97 -15.20
C CYS A 37 39.81 -17.25 -16.22
N SER A 38 40.72 -17.97 -16.90
CA SER A 38 41.76 -17.36 -17.73
C SER A 38 41.25 -16.63 -18.98
N ASP A 39 40.04 -16.96 -19.44
CA ASP A 39 39.43 -16.40 -20.67
C ASP A 39 38.17 -15.55 -20.38
N VAL A 40 37.95 -15.15 -19.11
CA VAL A 40 36.76 -14.40 -18.70
C VAL A 40 37.14 -12.98 -18.29
N ASP A 41 36.71 -12.01 -19.10
CA ASP A 41 36.76 -10.59 -18.73
C ASP A 41 35.66 -10.28 -17.70
N GLY A 42 36.00 -10.27 -16.41
CA GLY A 42 35.06 -9.89 -15.34
C GLY A 42 35.34 -10.51 -13.96
N VAL A 43 34.30 -10.55 -13.12
CA VAL A 43 34.37 -11.14 -11.77
C VAL A 43 34.30 -12.67 -11.88
N CYS A 44 35.40 -13.35 -11.53
CA CYS A 44 35.49 -14.81 -11.51
C CYS A 44 36.46 -15.26 -10.39
N PRO A 45 36.15 -16.29 -9.59
CA PRO A 45 34.91 -17.09 -9.59
C PRO A 45 33.69 -16.30 -9.09
N LEU A 46 32.54 -16.54 -9.70
CA LEU A 46 31.26 -15.96 -9.29
C LEU A 46 30.80 -16.58 -7.97
N ARG A 47 30.82 -15.77 -6.91
CA ARG A 47 30.37 -16.17 -5.57
C ARG A 47 29.41 -15.13 -5.04
N CYS A 48 28.17 -15.53 -4.76
CA CYS A 48 27.16 -14.62 -4.21
C CYS A 48 27.45 -14.14 -2.77
N ASP A 49 28.50 -14.68 -2.14
CA ASP A 49 29.02 -14.22 -0.86
C ASP A 49 29.99 -13.02 -1.01
N SER A 50 30.50 -12.74 -2.21
CA SER A 50 31.35 -11.57 -2.43
C SER A 50 30.56 -10.26 -2.29
N VAL A 51 31.29 -9.15 -2.18
CA VAL A 51 30.69 -7.80 -2.11
C VAL A 51 30.42 -7.21 -3.49
N ASP A 52 31.02 -7.77 -4.54
CA ASP A 52 30.99 -7.22 -5.89
C ASP A 52 29.71 -7.61 -6.65
N ILE A 53 29.05 -8.71 -6.24
CA ILE A 53 27.80 -9.19 -6.82
C ILE A 53 26.73 -9.41 -5.75
N ALA A 54 25.48 -9.15 -6.12
CA ALA A 54 24.30 -9.40 -5.32
C ALA A 54 23.43 -10.43 -6.06
N CYS A 55 23.09 -11.52 -5.37
CA CYS A 55 22.26 -12.58 -5.92
C CYS A 55 20.91 -12.62 -5.20
N TYR A 56 19.86 -12.78 -5.98
CA TYR A 56 18.48 -12.82 -5.53
C TYR A 56 17.77 -14.03 -6.13
N MET A 57 16.89 -14.63 -5.35
CA MET A 57 15.88 -15.56 -5.87
C MET A 57 14.53 -14.86 -5.76
N ILE A 58 13.87 -14.63 -6.89
CA ILE A 58 12.60 -13.91 -6.97
C ILE A 58 11.49 -14.82 -7.47
N ASP A 59 10.26 -14.57 -7.05
CA ASP A 59 9.09 -15.26 -7.57
C ASP A 59 8.62 -14.68 -8.92
N ASN A 60 7.58 -15.29 -9.49
CA ASN A 60 6.94 -14.83 -10.72
C ASN A 60 6.19 -13.48 -10.56
N ASN A 61 6.09 -12.93 -9.35
CA ASN A 61 5.49 -11.63 -9.07
C ASN A 61 6.55 -10.56 -8.76
N GLY A 62 7.83 -10.93 -8.76
CA GLY A 62 8.96 -10.04 -8.49
C GLY A 62 9.21 -9.79 -7.01
N PHE A 63 8.69 -10.62 -6.10
CA PHE A 63 9.06 -10.61 -4.69
C PHE A 63 10.32 -11.42 -4.44
N VAL A 64 11.19 -10.90 -3.58
CA VAL A 64 12.44 -11.55 -3.20
C VAL A 64 12.17 -12.63 -2.15
N ILE A 65 12.60 -13.87 -2.43
CA ILE A 65 12.53 -14.99 -1.50
C ILE A 65 13.86 -15.16 -0.76
N ILE A 66 14.98 -15.10 -1.50
CA ILE A 66 16.34 -15.20 -0.95
C ILE A 66 17.14 -13.98 -1.38
N SER A 67 17.83 -13.38 -0.42
CA SER A 67 18.80 -12.29 -0.60
C SER A 67 19.94 -12.44 0.40
N LYS A 68 21.11 -11.88 0.10
CA LYS A 68 22.21 -11.75 1.06
C LYS A 68 21.79 -10.93 2.29
N GLN A 69 20.93 -9.93 2.10
CA GLN A 69 20.38 -9.12 3.18
C GLN A 69 18.97 -9.62 3.53
N ARG A 70 18.78 -10.10 4.76
CA ARG A 70 17.49 -10.64 5.22
C ARG A 70 16.34 -9.64 5.20
N ASN A 71 16.65 -8.34 5.26
CA ASN A 71 15.64 -7.28 5.20
C ASN A 71 15.00 -7.13 3.80
N ASP A 72 15.61 -7.70 2.77
CA ASP A 72 15.07 -7.68 1.41
C ASP A 72 14.06 -8.81 1.18
N ALA A 73 14.11 -9.88 1.97
CA ALA A 73 13.20 -11.00 1.83
C ALA A 73 11.75 -10.56 2.07
N GLY A 74 10.85 -10.97 1.18
CA GLY A 74 9.44 -10.59 1.17
C GLY A 74 9.15 -9.20 0.61
N ARG A 75 10.17 -8.42 0.22
CA ARG A 75 9.97 -7.12 -0.44
C ARG A 75 9.90 -7.28 -1.95
N PHE A 76 9.22 -6.33 -2.60
CA PHE A 76 9.20 -6.26 -4.05
C PHE A 76 10.57 -5.82 -4.58
N PHE A 77 11.10 -6.56 -5.54
CA PHE A 77 12.42 -6.29 -6.09
C PHE A 77 12.53 -4.90 -6.73
N GLY A 78 11.45 -4.38 -7.32
CA GLY A 78 11.46 -3.02 -7.89
C GLY A 78 11.61 -1.90 -6.87
N GLU A 79 11.34 -2.15 -5.58
CA GLU A 79 11.63 -1.20 -4.50
C GLU A 79 13.09 -1.24 -4.06
N ILE A 80 13.74 -2.39 -4.22
CA ILE A 80 15.16 -2.60 -3.90
C ILE A 80 16.02 -2.06 -5.04
N ASP A 81 15.76 -2.50 -6.27
CA ASP A 81 16.45 -2.04 -7.47
C ASP A 81 15.47 -1.74 -8.61
N GLY A 82 15.05 -0.49 -8.67
CA GLY A 82 14.18 0.03 -9.73
C GLY A 82 14.84 0.03 -11.11
N SER A 83 16.18 0.07 -11.19
CA SER A 83 16.90 0.12 -12.47
C SER A 83 16.83 -1.20 -13.23
N VAL A 84 17.06 -2.31 -12.51
CA VAL A 84 16.96 -3.66 -13.06
C VAL A 84 15.50 -3.99 -13.36
N MET A 85 14.58 -3.74 -12.42
CA MET A 85 13.14 -4.01 -12.64
C MET A 85 12.57 -3.22 -13.84
N THR A 86 12.93 -1.94 -14.00
CA THR A 86 12.52 -1.15 -15.19
C THR A 86 13.03 -1.79 -16.49
N THR A 87 14.27 -2.28 -16.48
CA THR A 87 14.86 -2.92 -17.66
C THR A 87 14.18 -4.25 -17.97
N LEU A 88 13.86 -5.06 -16.96
CA LEU A 88 13.13 -6.32 -17.12
C LEU A 88 11.73 -6.12 -17.70
N ILE A 89 11.03 -5.05 -17.28
CA ILE A 89 9.74 -4.67 -17.86
C ILE A 89 9.91 -4.27 -19.33
N ARG A 90 10.93 -3.46 -19.65
CA ARG A 90 11.22 -3.01 -21.02
C ARG A 90 11.59 -4.18 -21.94
N MET A 91 12.28 -5.19 -21.43
CA MET A 91 12.64 -6.41 -22.17
C MET A 91 11.47 -7.39 -22.32
N GLY A 92 10.33 -7.12 -21.68
CA GLY A 92 9.14 -7.97 -21.75
C GLY A 92 9.21 -9.22 -20.87
N MET A 93 10.20 -9.33 -19.98
CA MET A 93 10.28 -10.44 -19.02
C MET A 93 9.26 -10.26 -17.89
N PHE A 94 8.95 -9.01 -17.53
CA PHE A 94 7.88 -8.68 -16.57
C PHE A 94 6.83 -7.80 -17.22
N LYS A 95 5.56 -8.08 -16.92
CA LYS A 95 4.42 -7.30 -17.36
C LYS A 95 3.80 -6.56 -16.18
N ARG A 96 3.60 -5.25 -16.33
CA ARG A 96 2.81 -4.45 -15.39
C ARG A 96 1.33 -4.63 -15.66
N VAL A 97 0.56 -4.97 -14.64
CA VAL A 97 -0.89 -5.13 -14.67
C VAL A 97 -1.49 -4.22 -13.60
N SER A 98 -2.44 -3.37 -13.97
CA SER A 98 -3.19 -2.56 -13.02
C SER A 98 -4.35 -3.36 -12.42
N LEU A 99 -4.42 -3.43 -11.09
CA LEU A 99 -5.53 -4.03 -10.36
C LEU A 99 -6.34 -2.94 -9.68
N PHE A 100 -7.67 -3.05 -9.77
CA PHE A 100 -8.60 -2.08 -9.20
C PHE A 100 -9.36 -2.71 -8.05
N ASP A 101 -9.36 -2.04 -6.90
CA ASP A 101 -10.16 -2.37 -5.72
C ASP A 101 -11.21 -1.28 -5.52
N TYR A 102 -12.46 -1.63 -5.82
CA TYR A 102 -13.65 -0.77 -5.65
C TYR A 102 -14.23 -0.79 -4.23
N GLN A 103 -13.63 -1.55 -3.31
CA GLN A 103 -14.09 -1.72 -1.93
C GLN A 103 -13.07 -1.21 -0.91
N ALA A 104 -12.07 -0.44 -1.36
CA ALA A 104 -11.02 0.09 -0.51
C ALA A 104 -11.52 1.22 0.42
N MET A 105 -10.75 1.46 1.47
CA MET A 105 -10.99 2.52 2.45
C MET A 105 -9.87 3.55 2.39
N CYS A 106 -10.15 4.75 1.90
CA CYS A 106 -9.18 5.84 1.81
C CYS A 106 -9.34 6.82 2.98
N LYS A 107 -8.21 7.40 3.39
CA LYS A 107 -8.22 8.52 4.33
C LYS A 107 -8.84 9.72 3.64
N MET A 108 -9.90 10.25 4.23
CA MET A 108 -10.49 11.50 3.79
C MET A 108 -9.54 12.63 4.17
N ASN A 109 -8.83 13.19 3.20
CA ASN A 109 -8.19 14.48 3.39
C ASN A 109 -9.30 15.48 3.68
N SER A 110 -9.34 15.99 4.91
CA SER A 110 -10.33 16.99 5.31
C SER A 110 -10.03 18.31 4.60
N HIS A 111 -10.34 18.40 3.31
CA HIS A 111 -10.74 19.66 2.72
C HIS A 111 -12.08 19.96 3.36
N SER A 112 -12.02 20.64 4.51
CA SER A 112 -13.18 21.16 5.20
C SER A 112 -13.86 22.17 4.29
N VAL A 113 -14.68 21.70 3.36
CA VAL A 113 -15.79 22.50 2.84
C VAL A 113 -16.79 22.51 3.98
N SER A 114 -16.53 23.40 4.93
CA SER A 114 -17.37 23.60 6.08
C SER A 114 -18.70 24.16 5.56
N SER A 115 -19.67 23.28 5.31
CA SER A 115 -21.08 23.64 5.19
C SER A 115 -21.69 23.96 6.56
N ALA A 116 -20.87 24.13 7.61
CA ALA A 116 -21.29 24.71 8.87
C ALA A 116 -21.38 26.22 8.69
N ARG A 117 -22.62 26.73 8.75
CA ARG A 117 -22.93 28.17 8.74
C ARG A 117 -22.02 28.91 9.74
N PRO A 118 -21.44 30.07 9.38
CA PRO A 118 -20.58 30.81 10.29
C PRO A 118 -21.37 31.24 11.53
N LEU A 119 -20.69 31.17 12.67
CA LEU A 119 -21.14 31.51 14.01
C LEU A 119 -21.96 32.82 14.09
N LEU A 120 -23.28 32.71 14.07
CA LEU A 120 -24.20 33.69 14.69
C LEU A 120 -24.93 33.12 15.92
N SER A 121 -24.51 31.95 16.39
CA SER A 121 -25.05 31.27 17.57
C SER A 121 -25.15 32.14 18.85
N PRO A 122 -24.18 33.04 19.19
CA PRO A 122 -24.30 33.83 20.42
C PRO A 122 -25.42 34.87 20.33
N PHE A 123 -25.57 35.55 19.20
CA PHE A 123 -26.56 36.61 19.02
C PHE A 123 -27.99 36.07 18.94
N TYR A 124 -28.20 34.91 18.31
CA TYR A 124 -29.52 34.26 18.30
C TYR A 124 -29.91 33.72 19.68
N GLY A 125 -28.95 33.24 20.47
CA GLY A 125 -29.18 32.86 21.87
C GLY A 125 -29.60 34.06 22.73
N LEU A 126 -28.88 35.18 22.59
CA LEU A 126 -29.17 36.43 23.30
C LEU A 126 -30.52 37.03 22.86
N ALA A 127 -30.83 37.02 21.57
CA ALA A 127 -32.12 37.45 21.04
C ALA A 127 -33.28 36.55 21.49
N SER A 128 -33.06 35.24 21.62
CA SER A 128 -34.06 34.30 22.14
C SER A 128 -34.32 34.52 23.63
N ALA A 129 -33.26 34.78 24.41
CA ALA A 129 -33.38 35.15 25.83
C ALA A 129 -34.09 36.49 26.02
N LEU A 130 -33.76 37.50 25.19
CA LEU A 130 -34.44 38.79 25.20
C LEU A 130 -35.91 38.67 24.80
N LYS A 131 -36.22 37.88 23.77
CA LYS A 131 -37.60 37.59 23.35
C LYS A 131 -38.39 36.87 24.43
N TRP A 132 -37.78 35.90 25.11
CA TRP A 132 -38.39 35.23 26.27
C TRP A 132 -38.65 36.24 27.40
N PHE A 133 -37.69 37.09 27.73
CA PHE A 133 -37.85 38.11 28.76
C PHE A 133 -38.98 39.09 28.42
N LEU A 134 -39.02 39.62 27.20
CA LEU A 134 -40.09 40.51 26.73
C LEU A 134 -41.46 39.83 26.76
N SER A 135 -41.54 38.55 26.37
CA SER A 135 -42.79 37.79 26.40
C SER A 135 -43.33 37.64 27.82
N ASN A 136 -42.47 37.31 28.79
CA ASN A 136 -42.89 37.19 30.19
C ASN A 136 -43.23 38.56 30.81
N PHE A 137 -42.51 39.62 30.44
CA PHE A 137 -42.82 40.98 30.88
C PHE A 137 -44.16 41.47 30.33
N LEU A 138 -44.46 41.17 29.06
CA LEU A 138 -45.76 41.49 28.47
C LEU A 138 -46.90 40.68 29.11
N LEU A 139 -46.70 39.38 29.38
CA LEU A 139 -47.66 38.57 30.12
C LEU A 139 -47.89 39.11 31.54
N PHE A 140 -46.82 39.48 32.25
CA PHE A 140 -46.91 40.11 33.56
C PHE A 140 -47.69 41.42 33.51
N LEU A 141 -47.42 42.31 32.54
CA LEU A 141 -48.18 43.55 32.38
C LEU A 141 -49.64 43.33 32.01
N LEU A 142 -49.94 42.26 31.27
CA LEU A 142 -51.31 41.88 30.87
C LEU A 142 -52.07 41.29 32.07
N GLU A 143 -51.40 40.51 32.91
CA GLU A 143 -51.89 39.99 34.19
C GLU A 143 -52.04 41.09 35.25
N PHE A 144 -51.20 42.13 35.21
CA PHE A 144 -51.28 43.29 36.11
C PHE A 144 -52.31 44.35 35.69
N ASN A 145 -52.92 44.27 34.49
CA ASN A 145 -53.75 45.36 33.98
C ASN A 145 -55.24 45.30 34.34
N PHE A 146 -55.84 44.16 34.72
CA PHE A 146 -57.22 44.17 35.21
C PHE A 146 -57.43 43.01 36.19
N CYS A 147 -57.97 43.33 37.36
CA CYS A 147 -58.26 42.39 38.45
C CYS A 147 -58.86 41.05 37.97
N GLY A 148 -58.23 39.96 38.41
CA GLY A 148 -58.71 38.57 38.25
C GLY A 148 -58.39 37.74 39.50
N PHE A 149 -58.82 38.22 40.66
CA PHE A 149 -59.05 37.42 41.86
C PHE A 149 -59.99 36.25 41.49
N TRP A 150 -59.55 35.01 41.75
CA TRP A 150 -60.25 33.71 41.53
C TRP A 150 -60.26 33.12 40.12
N HIS A 151 -59.41 32.12 39.89
CA HIS A 151 -59.76 30.77 39.43
C HIS A 151 -58.46 29.94 39.39
N THR A 152 -58.21 29.03 40.34
CA THR A 152 -58.66 27.62 40.38
C THR A 152 -57.94 26.73 39.34
N GLU A 153 -56.98 25.97 39.87
CA GLU A 153 -56.63 24.57 39.54
C GLU A 153 -55.85 24.23 38.25
N HIS A 154 -54.73 23.53 38.50
CA HIS A 154 -54.14 22.40 37.79
C HIS A 154 -53.88 22.43 36.27
N PHE A 155 -52.60 22.26 35.89
CA PHE A 155 -52.22 21.14 35.01
C PHE A 155 -50.72 20.81 35.11
N VAL A 156 -50.46 19.50 35.16
CA VAL A 156 -49.21 18.73 35.12
C VAL A 156 -48.28 19.10 33.94
N ASP A 157 -46.96 19.02 34.10
CA ASP A 157 -46.11 18.75 32.94
C ASP A 157 -45.01 17.75 33.27
N ALA A 158 -45.10 16.61 32.60
CA ALA A 158 -44.14 15.53 32.64
C ALA A 158 -43.12 15.74 31.53
N LYS A 159 -41.82 15.66 31.83
CA LYS A 159 -40.83 15.44 30.77
C LYS A 159 -39.67 14.55 31.22
N ALA A 160 -39.71 13.33 30.71
CA ALA A 160 -38.55 12.48 30.57
C ALA A 160 -37.51 13.18 29.66
N SER A 161 -36.25 13.17 30.06
CA SER A 161 -35.15 13.36 29.11
C SER A 161 -34.02 12.40 29.44
N PHE A 162 -33.86 11.46 28.52
CA PHE A 162 -32.85 10.42 28.44
C PHE A 162 -31.47 11.09 28.25
N SER A 163 -30.53 10.81 29.14
CA SER A 163 -29.13 11.21 28.98
C SER A 163 -28.48 10.38 27.86
N VAL A 164 -28.41 10.94 26.66
CA VAL A 164 -27.51 10.43 25.62
C VAL A 164 -26.10 10.93 25.95
N SER A 165 -25.31 10.06 26.58
CA SER A 165 -23.88 10.25 26.81
C SER A 165 -23.13 10.28 25.47
N SER A 166 -22.70 11.46 25.06
CA SER A 166 -21.81 11.68 23.92
C SER A 166 -20.41 11.16 24.28
N ALA A 167 -20.09 9.94 23.83
CA ALA A 167 -18.73 9.44 23.88
C ALA A 167 -17.84 10.27 22.93
N HIS A 168 -16.91 11.02 23.51
CA HIS A 168 -15.81 11.67 22.81
C HIS A 168 -14.97 10.62 22.05
N LYS A 169 -15.22 10.46 20.75
CA LYS A 169 -14.37 9.63 19.88
C LYS A 169 -13.16 10.48 19.47
N LYS A 170 -11.96 10.00 19.82
CA LYS A 170 -10.68 10.51 19.32
C LYS A 170 -10.77 10.71 17.80
N ARG A 171 -10.20 11.82 17.34
CA ARG A 171 -10.07 12.24 15.94
C ARG A 171 -9.14 11.27 15.18
N GLY A 172 -9.57 10.03 14.99
CA GLY A 172 -8.96 9.09 14.06
C GLY A 172 -9.28 9.55 12.64
N ASP A 173 -8.35 9.33 11.72
CA ASP A 173 -8.53 9.60 10.30
C ASP A 173 -9.87 9.04 9.84
N ILE A 174 -10.75 9.91 9.33
CA ILE A 174 -12.05 9.50 8.82
C ILE A 174 -11.78 8.71 7.55
N LEU A 175 -12.06 7.40 7.59
CA LEU A 175 -11.97 6.52 6.42
C LEU A 175 -13.29 6.57 5.65
N GLN A 176 -13.21 6.63 4.33
CA GLN A 176 -14.36 6.58 3.43
C GLN A 176 -14.15 5.55 2.32
N PRO A 177 -15.22 4.95 1.77
CA PRO A 177 -15.12 4.10 0.58
C PRO A 177 -14.51 4.88 -0.58
N CYS A 178 -13.56 4.26 -1.27
CA CYS A 178 -12.90 4.83 -2.44
C CYS A 178 -12.48 3.70 -3.38
N ASP A 179 -12.23 4.07 -4.63
CA ASP A 179 -11.64 3.17 -5.59
C ASP A 179 -10.12 3.36 -5.57
N THR A 180 -9.38 2.26 -5.45
CA THR A 180 -7.92 2.28 -5.50
C THR A 180 -7.40 1.44 -6.66
N GLU A 181 -6.33 1.91 -7.28
CA GLU A 181 -5.56 1.18 -8.27
C GLU A 181 -4.20 0.85 -7.67
N TYR A 182 -3.78 -0.41 -7.75
CA TYR A 182 -2.43 -0.82 -7.37
C TYR A 182 -1.76 -1.57 -8.53
N PRO A 183 -0.48 -1.26 -8.82
CA PRO A 183 0.25 -1.96 -9.87
C PRO A 183 0.70 -3.33 -9.35
N SER A 184 0.47 -4.35 -10.16
CA SER A 184 0.98 -5.70 -9.98
C SER A 184 1.94 -6.06 -11.11
N PHE A 185 2.89 -6.95 -10.83
CA PHE A 185 3.89 -7.40 -11.80
C PHE A 185 3.79 -8.91 -11.93
N VAL A 186 3.87 -9.39 -13.17
CA VAL A 186 3.80 -10.81 -13.48
C VAL A 186 4.89 -11.16 -14.49
N TYR A 187 5.65 -12.20 -14.19
CA TYR A 187 6.64 -12.79 -15.08
C TYR A 187 5.96 -13.39 -16.31
N GLU A 188 6.46 -13.04 -17.48
CA GLU A 188 6.00 -13.56 -18.76
C GLU A 188 6.97 -14.66 -19.24
N PRO A 189 6.54 -15.95 -19.29
CA PRO A 189 7.43 -17.08 -19.56
C PRO A 189 7.94 -17.15 -21.01
N SER A 190 7.59 -16.16 -21.84
CA SER A 190 8.10 -16.01 -23.21
C SER A 190 9.62 -15.79 -23.25
N VAL A 191 10.19 -15.23 -22.17
CA VAL A 191 11.62 -14.92 -22.08
C VAL A 191 12.22 -15.62 -20.85
N LYS A 192 12.92 -16.74 -21.08
CA LYS A 192 13.47 -17.58 -20.00
C LYS A 192 14.77 -17.06 -19.39
N GLU A 193 15.54 -16.32 -20.17
CA GLU A 193 16.82 -15.79 -19.77
C GLU A 193 17.03 -14.42 -20.40
N THR A 194 17.54 -13.48 -19.61
CA THR A 194 17.95 -12.16 -20.10
C THR A 194 19.22 -11.71 -19.40
N ASN A 195 20.10 -11.07 -20.15
CA ASN A 195 21.22 -10.32 -19.61
C ASN A 195 21.23 -8.93 -20.22
N SER A 196 21.67 -7.94 -19.45
CA SER A 196 21.80 -6.59 -19.96
C SER A 196 22.78 -5.76 -19.14
N ILE A 197 23.18 -4.64 -19.73
CA ILE A 197 24.03 -3.63 -19.11
C ILE A 197 23.24 -2.32 -19.06
N ILE A 198 23.04 -1.81 -17.85
CA ILE A 198 22.34 -0.57 -17.57
C ILE A 198 23.37 0.56 -17.46
N LYS A 199 23.23 1.60 -18.28
CA LYS A 199 24.10 2.78 -18.23
C LYS A 199 23.52 3.81 -17.26
N CYS A 200 24.17 4.03 -16.12
CA CYS A 200 23.71 4.92 -15.06
C CYS A 200 24.45 6.28 -15.09
N GLY A 201 24.74 6.77 -16.29
CA GLY A 201 25.55 7.97 -16.53
C GLY A 201 27.05 7.68 -16.49
N ARG A 202 27.66 7.67 -15.29
CA ARG A 202 29.13 7.54 -15.12
C ARG A 202 29.61 6.11 -14.81
N CYS A 203 28.70 5.20 -14.47
CA CYS A 203 28.99 3.79 -14.27
C CYS A 203 28.01 2.94 -15.09
N GLN A 204 28.35 1.67 -15.23
CA GLN A 204 27.52 0.66 -15.87
C GLN A 204 27.21 -0.42 -14.84
N LYS A 205 25.98 -0.94 -14.88
CA LYS A 205 25.52 -1.98 -13.98
C LYS A 205 25.04 -3.16 -14.81
N MET A 206 25.68 -4.31 -14.69
CA MET A 206 25.28 -5.51 -15.39
C MET A 206 24.38 -6.40 -14.53
N PHE A 207 23.46 -7.10 -15.18
CA PHE A 207 22.64 -8.12 -14.53
C PHE A 207 22.35 -9.28 -15.47
N VAL A 208 22.07 -10.43 -14.88
CA VAL A 208 21.64 -11.65 -15.55
C VAL A 208 20.46 -12.23 -14.79
N VAL A 209 19.41 -12.62 -15.50
CA VAL A 209 18.22 -13.28 -14.95
C VAL A 209 17.97 -14.57 -15.69
N GLN A 210 17.74 -15.64 -14.94
CA GLN A 210 17.43 -16.94 -15.50
C GLN A 210 16.27 -17.59 -14.74
N GLN A 211 15.34 -18.20 -15.47
CA GLN A 211 14.29 -19.01 -14.88
C GLN A 211 14.86 -20.31 -14.31
N ILE A 212 14.44 -20.66 -13.09
CA ILE A 212 14.72 -21.97 -12.50
C ILE A 212 13.80 -23.00 -13.16
N PRO A 213 14.35 -24.05 -13.79
CA PRO A 213 13.56 -25.09 -14.44
C PRO A 213 12.52 -25.71 -13.49
N ASP A 214 11.37 -26.08 -14.05
CA ASP A 214 10.27 -26.74 -13.34
C ASP A 214 9.75 -25.97 -12.10
N SER A 215 9.94 -24.64 -12.10
CA SER A 215 9.55 -23.75 -11.02
C SER A 215 9.03 -22.41 -11.55
N ASN A 216 8.32 -21.67 -10.69
CA ASN A 216 7.91 -20.28 -10.92
C ASN A 216 8.97 -19.27 -10.44
N LEU A 217 10.14 -19.75 -10.03
CA LEU A 217 11.22 -18.94 -9.47
C LEU A 217 12.21 -18.50 -10.54
N LEU A 218 12.82 -17.33 -10.32
CA LEU A 218 13.88 -16.77 -11.15
C LEU A 218 15.11 -16.51 -10.27
N MET A 219 16.29 -16.80 -10.81
CA MET A 219 17.57 -16.41 -10.23
C MET A 219 18.05 -15.13 -10.91
N LEU A 220 18.37 -14.13 -10.11
CA LEU A 220 18.82 -12.82 -10.56
C LEU A 220 20.18 -12.51 -9.93
N VAL A 221 21.17 -12.21 -10.77
CA VAL A 221 22.52 -11.81 -10.36
C VAL A 221 22.78 -10.40 -10.86
N VAL A 222 23.18 -9.51 -9.97
CA VAL A 222 23.37 -8.09 -10.24
C VAL A 222 24.72 -7.65 -9.72
N GLN A 223 25.46 -6.86 -10.50
CA GLN A 223 26.70 -6.26 -10.03
C GLN A 223 26.41 -5.11 -9.04
N ALA A 224 27.12 -5.08 -7.92
CA ALA A 224 26.85 -4.18 -6.79
C ALA A 224 27.76 -2.93 -6.76
N ASP A 225 28.46 -2.63 -7.85
CA ASP A 225 29.47 -1.58 -7.96
C ASP A 225 28.92 -0.19 -8.34
N CYS A 226 27.66 -0.11 -8.76
CA CYS A 226 27.05 1.10 -9.32
C CYS A 226 25.65 1.36 -8.73
N ASP A 227 25.46 2.56 -8.17
CA ASP A 227 24.16 3.05 -7.69
C ASP A 227 23.44 3.84 -8.80
N CYS A 228 22.30 3.29 -9.24
CA CYS A 228 21.48 3.82 -10.33
C CYS A 228 20.21 4.54 -9.83
N SER A 229 20.00 4.67 -8.51
CA SER A 229 18.75 5.17 -7.93
C SER A 229 18.42 6.62 -8.32
N LYS A 230 19.41 7.43 -8.69
CA LYS A 230 19.19 8.82 -9.15
C LYS A 230 18.47 8.91 -10.49
N GLN A 231 18.74 7.96 -11.40
CA GLN A 231 18.14 7.94 -12.74
C GLN A 231 16.89 7.05 -12.78
N TYR A 232 16.90 5.99 -11.98
CA TYR A 232 15.82 5.02 -11.90
C TYR A 232 15.24 5.01 -10.49
N PRO A 233 14.13 5.72 -10.25
CA PRO A 233 13.49 5.70 -8.94
C PRO A 233 12.94 4.30 -8.62
N PRO A 234 12.81 3.96 -7.32
CA PRO A 234 12.14 2.72 -6.91
C PRO A 234 10.73 2.60 -7.49
N ILE A 235 10.35 1.40 -7.89
CA ILE A 235 9.00 1.08 -8.34
C ILE A 235 8.23 0.52 -7.15
N THR A 236 7.26 1.29 -6.66
CA THR A 236 6.42 0.93 -5.51
C THR A 236 5.14 0.21 -5.94
N MET A 237 4.63 -0.69 -5.10
CA MET A 237 3.30 -1.31 -5.27
C MET A 237 2.21 -0.67 -4.39
N GLU A 238 2.43 0.56 -3.94
CA GLU A 238 1.46 1.27 -3.10
C GLU A 238 0.15 1.57 -3.86
N PRO A 239 -1.01 1.35 -3.22
CA PRO A 239 -2.30 1.66 -3.81
C PRO A 239 -2.49 3.17 -3.93
N LYS A 240 -3.08 3.61 -5.05
CA LYS A 240 -3.39 5.01 -5.33
C LYS A 240 -4.90 5.17 -5.52
N GLU A 241 -5.46 6.21 -4.90
CA GLU A 241 -6.87 6.56 -5.08
C GLU A 241 -7.11 7.00 -6.54
N VAL A 242 -8.12 6.39 -7.16
CA VAL A 242 -8.56 6.73 -8.52
C VAL A 242 -9.51 7.91 -8.44
N LYS A 243 -9.17 9.00 -9.16
CA LYS A 243 -10.02 10.18 -9.26
C LYS A 243 -10.68 10.22 -10.63
N TYR A 244 -11.99 10.04 -10.65
CA TYR A 244 -12.78 10.21 -11.87
C TYR A 244 -12.97 11.70 -12.15
N ILE A 245 -12.50 12.16 -13.30
CA ILE A 245 -12.80 13.49 -13.82
C ILE A 245 -14.14 13.36 -14.55
N LEU A 246 -15.19 13.94 -13.98
CA LEU A 246 -16.51 14.09 -14.62
C LEU A 246 -16.58 15.42 -15.38
#